data_AF-A0AAW3W9V2-F1
#
_entry.id   AF-A0AAW3W9V2-F1
#
_cell.length_a   1.000
_cell.length_b   1.000
_cell.length_c   1.000
_cell.angle_alpha   90.00
_cell.angle_beta   90.00
_cell.angle_gamma   90.00
#
_symmetry.space_group_name_H-M   'P 1'
#
loop_
_entity.id
_entity.type
_entity.pdbx_description
1 polymer ?
#
loop_
_entity_poly.entity_id
_entity_poly.type
_entity_poly.pdbx_seq_one_letter_code
_entity_poly.pdbx_strand_id
1 'polypeptide(L)'
;MNMNELEAAIYMKMSPRLLEWFTNHAPKYNENTKLKVFKKEGEMFFYSKNELNQFNSYLSQPWPSKEGNRPGIPKGIKNEIKKESGGVCAICGSDLGEFAHIDPVYNSRNNHPHNLIYLCPNCHTKYDNQKYYSIEEIRDIKNEILKSRMILWRAKSDLINSIISLTMELKSIRSNQNYSTVNIYSELNKKIIKEIKKAVKVDSSEMNNILPKHREIEKYNELKDGIKEILEKHENTEEQIIQVTEKYLTKSREVLCPLCEGSGTHNSWECPVCRGIGTVDCEAIDNIDLAPYEQEECPLCKGTGEHNNWECPICRGVGTVDCEAIDEIDLAPYEQEECPLCKRRGTHNNRECPICRGVGTVDCEAIDNIDLAPYKQEECPLCNGRGMHNNRECPICRGARTVDCEAIDYIDLEPYKQEECPLCKGRGMHNNRECPICRGARTVDCEAIDYIDLAPYEQEECPLCKGTRVHNNWECRVCRGIGTVDREELQFIDIAEFERE
;
A
#
# COMPACT_ATOMS: atom_id res chain seq x y z
N MET A 1 14.17 -24.64 -16.05
CA MET A 1 14.22 -23.20 -16.43
C MET A 1 15.30 -22.98 -17.48
N ASN A 2 14.88 -22.55 -18.67
CA ASN A 2 15.77 -22.17 -19.76
C ASN A 2 15.89 -20.64 -19.74
N MET A 3 17.08 -20.14 -20.05
CA MET A 3 17.42 -18.73 -19.99
C MET A 3 17.82 -18.26 -21.38
N ASN A 4 17.34 -17.07 -21.77
CA ASN A 4 17.85 -16.38 -22.95
C ASN A 4 19.27 -15.85 -22.69
N GLU A 5 19.90 -15.28 -23.72
CA GLU A 5 21.30 -14.86 -23.65
C GLU A 5 21.58 -13.76 -22.60
N LEU A 6 20.63 -12.83 -22.39
CA LEU A 6 20.74 -11.76 -21.38
C LEU A 6 20.52 -12.29 -19.96
N GLU A 7 19.54 -13.16 -19.77
CA GLU A 7 19.29 -13.82 -18.49
C GLU A 7 20.46 -14.73 -18.09
N ALA A 8 20.96 -15.52 -19.05
CA ALA A 8 22.14 -16.36 -18.86
C ALA A 8 23.38 -15.51 -18.58
N ALA A 9 23.51 -14.33 -19.20
CA ALA A 9 24.60 -13.40 -18.95
C ALA A 9 24.55 -12.79 -17.55
N ILE A 10 23.37 -12.37 -17.09
CA ILE A 10 23.14 -11.90 -15.72
C ILE A 10 23.45 -13.03 -14.73
N TYR A 11 22.97 -14.24 -15.02
CA TYR A 11 23.15 -15.42 -14.16
C TYR A 11 24.61 -15.84 -14.04
N MET A 12 25.31 -15.97 -15.17
CA MET A 12 26.72 -16.39 -15.24
C MET A 12 27.70 -15.26 -14.93
N LYS A 13 27.24 -14.01 -14.86
CA LYS A 13 28.08 -12.80 -14.79
C LYS A 13 29.13 -12.79 -15.91
N MET A 14 28.71 -13.12 -17.12
CA MET A 14 29.54 -13.19 -18.33
C MET A 14 28.74 -12.57 -19.47
N SER A 15 29.37 -11.83 -20.38
CA SER A 15 28.59 -11.23 -21.46
C SER A 15 27.90 -12.27 -22.35
N PRO A 16 26.76 -11.90 -22.98
CA PRO A 16 26.09 -12.74 -23.97
C PRO A 16 27.07 -13.28 -25.02
N ARG A 17 27.90 -12.38 -25.56
CA ARG A 17 28.96 -12.70 -26.54
C ARG A 17 29.95 -13.75 -26.06
N LEU A 18 30.30 -13.77 -24.77
CA LEU A 18 31.20 -14.79 -24.24
C LEU A 18 30.49 -16.15 -24.14
N LEU A 19 29.20 -16.17 -23.77
CA LEU A 19 28.39 -17.39 -23.78
C LEU A 19 28.24 -17.95 -25.20
N GLU A 20 27.95 -17.10 -26.19
CA GLU A 20 27.95 -17.49 -27.61
C GLU A 20 29.33 -18.02 -28.03
N TRP A 21 30.41 -17.40 -27.57
CA TRP A 21 31.76 -17.89 -27.88
C TRP A 21 31.98 -19.29 -27.33
N PHE A 22 31.54 -19.57 -26.10
CA PHE A 22 31.62 -20.90 -25.47
C PHE A 22 30.76 -21.96 -26.15
N THR A 23 29.67 -21.58 -26.80
CA THR A 23 28.88 -22.46 -27.66
C THR A 23 29.69 -22.96 -28.85
N ASN A 24 30.50 -22.08 -29.43
CA ASN A 24 31.23 -22.36 -30.67
C ASN A 24 32.62 -22.95 -30.40
N HIS A 25 33.23 -22.64 -29.25
CA HIS A 25 34.62 -22.95 -28.94
C HIS A 25 34.76 -23.61 -27.58
N ALA A 26 35.57 -24.68 -27.52
CA ALA A 26 35.98 -25.27 -26.26
C ALA A 26 37.09 -24.40 -25.62
N PRO A 27 36.95 -24.00 -24.35
CA PRO A 27 37.90 -23.08 -23.73
C PRO A 27 39.21 -23.75 -23.28
N LYS A 28 39.17 -25.02 -22.87
CA LYS A 28 40.33 -25.74 -22.34
C LYS A 28 41.13 -26.42 -23.44
N TYR A 29 42.46 -26.44 -23.27
CA TYR A 29 43.37 -27.08 -24.22
C TYR A 29 43.14 -28.59 -24.28
N ASN A 30 43.07 -29.16 -25.49
CA ASN A 30 42.88 -30.60 -25.71
C ASN A 30 41.59 -31.17 -25.11
N GLU A 31 40.59 -30.32 -24.89
CA GLU A 31 39.25 -30.71 -24.47
C GLU A 31 38.21 -30.18 -25.48
N ASN A 32 37.08 -30.87 -25.60
CA ASN A 32 36.03 -30.54 -26.57
C ASN A 32 34.72 -30.06 -25.92
N THR A 33 34.71 -29.86 -24.59
CA THR A 33 33.54 -29.40 -23.86
C THR A 33 33.20 -27.96 -24.22
N LYS A 34 32.04 -27.77 -24.84
CA LYS A 34 31.45 -26.48 -25.23
C LYS A 34 30.17 -26.26 -24.43
N LEU A 35 29.78 -25.00 -24.28
CA LEU A 35 28.50 -24.68 -23.67
C LEU A 35 27.38 -25.19 -24.59
N LYS A 36 26.55 -26.10 -24.11
CA LYS A 36 25.46 -26.62 -24.92
C LYS A 36 24.35 -25.59 -24.98
N VAL A 37 23.95 -25.30 -26.20
CA VAL A 37 22.73 -24.55 -26.46
C VAL A 37 21.58 -25.54 -26.32
N PHE A 38 20.65 -25.22 -25.43
CA PHE A 38 19.42 -26.00 -25.28
C PHE A 38 18.61 -25.95 -26.56
N LYS A 39 18.42 -24.73 -27.09
CA LYS A 39 17.82 -24.50 -28.41
C LYS A 39 18.33 -23.20 -29.01
N LYS A 40 18.40 -23.14 -30.34
CA LYS A 40 18.68 -21.93 -31.10
C LYS A 40 17.43 -21.58 -31.89
N GLU A 41 16.94 -20.36 -31.72
CA GLU A 41 15.74 -19.89 -32.41
C GLU A 41 16.04 -18.60 -33.15
N GLY A 42 16.02 -18.69 -34.48
CA GLY A 42 16.58 -17.65 -35.34
C GLY A 42 18.05 -17.40 -34.99
N GLU A 43 18.31 -16.29 -34.30
CA GLU A 43 19.66 -15.85 -33.95
C GLU A 43 19.90 -15.82 -32.43
N MET A 44 18.91 -16.24 -31.64
CA MET A 44 18.98 -16.28 -30.18
C MET A 44 19.40 -17.66 -29.69
N PHE A 45 20.29 -17.65 -28.69
CA PHE A 45 20.75 -18.85 -27.99
C PHE A 45 20.05 -18.96 -26.63
N PHE A 46 19.49 -20.14 -26.38
CA PHE A 46 18.91 -20.47 -25.08
C PHE A 46 19.76 -21.52 -24.38
N TYR A 47 19.91 -21.36 -23.08
CA TYR A 47 20.70 -22.24 -22.24
C TYR A 47 19.84 -22.78 -21.12
N SER A 48 19.96 -24.08 -20.81
CA SER A 48 19.30 -24.61 -19.61
C SER A 48 20.09 -24.18 -18.38
N LYS A 49 19.41 -23.82 -17.29
CA LYS A 49 20.07 -23.48 -16.03
C LYS A 49 21.02 -24.57 -15.54
N ASN A 50 20.64 -25.84 -15.74
CA ASN A 50 21.48 -26.98 -15.39
C ASN A 50 22.77 -27.01 -16.23
N GLU A 51 22.67 -26.82 -17.54
CA GLU A 51 23.85 -26.73 -18.42
C GLU A 51 24.75 -25.56 -18.04
N LEU A 52 24.18 -24.37 -17.77
CA LEU A 52 24.94 -23.20 -17.31
C LEU A 52 25.71 -23.52 -16.02
N ASN A 53 25.08 -24.17 -15.04
CA ASN A 53 25.73 -24.58 -13.78
C ASN A 53 26.85 -25.60 -14.01
N GLN A 54 26.59 -26.62 -14.84
CA GLN A 54 27.56 -27.65 -15.17
C GLN A 54 28.76 -27.05 -15.91
N PHE A 55 28.51 -26.16 -16.87
CA PHE A 55 29.53 -25.49 -17.64
C PHE A 55 30.34 -24.50 -16.78
N ASN A 56 29.70 -23.75 -15.87
CA ASN A 56 30.39 -22.89 -14.91
C ASN A 56 31.32 -23.69 -13.97
N SER A 57 30.82 -24.84 -13.49
CA SER A 57 31.61 -25.76 -12.66
C SER A 57 32.79 -26.32 -13.44
N TYR A 58 32.57 -26.71 -14.69
CA TYR A 58 33.62 -27.14 -15.61
C TYR A 58 34.69 -26.05 -15.81
N LEU A 59 34.30 -24.81 -16.10
CA LEU A 59 35.23 -23.69 -16.26
C LEU A 59 36.07 -23.45 -14.99
N SER A 60 35.54 -23.76 -13.81
CA SER A 60 36.19 -23.52 -12.51
C SER A 60 37.23 -24.57 -12.12
N GLN A 61 37.24 -25.73 -12.79
CA GLN A 61 38.25 -26.76 -12.56
C GLN A 61 39.62 -26.32 -13.12
N PRO A 62 40.75 -26.85 -12.60
CA PRO A 62 42.09 -26.62 -13.16
C PRO A 62 42.14 -26.90 -14.68
N TRP A 63 42.88 -26.06 -15.42
CA TRP A 63 42.97 -26.14 -16.87
C TRP A 63 44.20 -26.93 -17.30
N PRO A 64 44.05 -27.81 -18.31
CA PRO A 64 45.18 -28.54 -18.87
C PRO A 64 46.12 -27.61 -19.63
N SER A 65 47.39 -28.02 -19.73
CA SER A 65 48.39 -27.36 -20.57
C SER A 65 49.38 -28.39 -21.08
N LYS A 66 50.19 -28.00 -22.08
CA LYS A 66 51.36 -28.77 -22.46
C LYS A 66 52.32 -28.85 -21.28
N GLU A 67 53.05 -29.97 -21.19
CA GLU A 67 54.08 -30.17 -20.17
C GLU A 67 55.06 -28.98 -20.15
N GLY A 68 55.41 -28.51 -18.94
CA GLY A 68 56.27 -27.35 -18.73
C GLY A 68 55.65 -25.98 -19.02
N ASN A 69 54.40 -25.89 -19.49
CA ASN A 69 53.76 -24.62 -19.85
C ASN A 69 52.56 -24.27 -18.94
N ARG A 70 52.25 -22.98 -18.82
CA ARG A 70 51.01 -22.49 -18.18
C ARG A 70 49.81 -22.66 -19.12
N PRO A 71 48.58 -22.90 -18.62
CA PRO A 71 47.38 -22.91 -19.46
C PRO A 71 47.18 -21.56 -20.14
N GLY A 72 47.11 -21.54 -21.47
CA GLY A 72 46.87 -20.30 -22.22
C GLY A 72 45.44 -19.79 -22.06
N ILE A 73 45.26 -18.47 -21.94
CA ILE A 73 43.93 -17.84 -21.88
C ILE A 73 43.37 -17.73 -23.31
N PRO A 74 42.20 -18.30 -23.62
CA PRO A 74 41.60 -18.22 -24.96
C PRO A 74 41.23 -16.79 -25.36
N LYS A 75 41.20 -16.53 -26.68
CA LYS A 75 40.88 -15.21 -27.24
C LYS A 75 39.51 -14.68 -26.81
N GLY A 76 38.50 -15.55 -26.70
CA GLY A 76 37.16 -15.17 -26.23
C GLY A 76 37.18 -14.57 -24.83
N ILE A 77 37.85 -15.24 -23.90
CA ILE A 77 38.01 -14.78 -22.51
C ILE A 77 38.86 -13.52 -22.44
N LYS A 78 40.00 -13.45 -23.16
CA LYS A 78 40.80 -12.21 -23.23
C LYS A 78 39.98 -11.00 -23.66
N ASN A 79 39.09 -11.18 -24.64
CA ASN A 79 38.21 -10.10 -25.10
C ASN A 79 37.17 -9.72 -24.05
N GLU A 80 36.61 -10.69 -23.31
CA GLU A 80 35.68 -10.41 -22.22
C GLU A 80 36.37 -9.57 -21.13
N ILE A 81 37.49 -10.05 -20.60
CA ILE A 81 38.18 -9.41 -19.47
C ILE A 81 38.66 -8.00 -19.82
N LYS A 82 39.14 -7.79 -21.06
CA LYS A 82 39.49 -6.45 -21.51
C LYS A 82 38.26 -5.53 -21.58
N LYS A 83 37.11 -6.03 -22.02
CA LYS A 83 35.86 -5.25 -22.13
C LYS A 83 35.20 -4.97 -20.79
N GLU A 84 35.30 -5.88 -19.82
CA GLU A 84 34.80 -5.68 -18.47
C GLU A 84 35.31 -4.36 -17.89
N SER A 85 36.60 -4.08 -18.07
CA SER A 85 37.25 -2.85 -17.61
C SER A 85 37.28 -1.72 -18.66
N GLY A 86 36.43 -1.76 -19.69
CA GLY A 86 36.38 -0.71 -20.72
C GLY A 86 37.65 -0.56 -21.56
N GLY A 87 38.51 -1.58 -21.59
CA GLY A 87 39.79 -1.56 -22.30
C GLY A 87 40.95 -0.96 -21.51
N VAL A 88 40.73 -0.54 -20.27
CA VAL A 88 41.73 0.09 -19.39
C VAL A 88 42.00 -0.72 -18.13
N CYS A 89 43.12 -0.46 -17.46
CA CYS A 89 43.48 -1.09 -16.19
C CYS A 89 42.38 -0.87 -15.14
N ALA A 90 41.93 -1.95 -14.51
CA ALA A 90 40.88 -1.93 -13.50
C ALA A 90 41.21 -1.10 -12.24
N ILE A 91 42.49 -0.82 -11.99
CA ILE A 91 42.95 -0.06 -10.82
C ILE A 91 43.19 1.42 -11.16
N CYS A 92 43.94 1.70 -12.23
CA CYS A 92 44.41 3.06 -12.50
C CYS A 92 43.92 3.67 -13.81
N GLY A 93 43.15 2.94 -14.63
CA GLY A 93 42.61 3.47 -15.89
C GLY A 93 43.63 3.62 -17.04
N SER A 94 44.84 3.10 -16.91
CA SER A 94 45.82 3.08 -18.03
C SER A 94 45.32 2.22 -19.20
N ASP A 95 45.56 2.67 -20.42
CA ASP A 95 45.21 1.99 -21.68
C ASP A 95 46.13 0.79 -22.04
N LEU A 96 47.27 0.66 -21.36
CA LEU A 96 48.15 -0.50 -21.43
C LEU A 96 47.75 -1.54 -20.38
N GLY A 97 47.56 -2.80 -20.80
CA GLY A 97 47.13 -3.84 -19.88
C GLY A 97 47.45 -5.27 -20.30
N GLU A 98 47.48 -6.12 -19.28
CA GLU A 98 47.73 -7.54 -19.30
C GLU A 98 46.66 -8.27 -18.47
N PHE A 99 46.60 -9.59 -18.59
CA PHE A 99 45.61 -10.42 -17.90
C PHE A 99 46.26 -11.02 -16.65
N ALA A 100 45.82 -10.55 -15.48
CA ALA A 100 46.26 -11.06 -14.18
C ALA A 100 45.26 -12.09 -13.64
N HIS A 101 45.77 -13.09 -12.94
CA HIS A 101 44.95 -14.09 -12.23
C HIS A 101 44.71 -13.64 -10.79
N ILE A 102 43.45 -13.69 -10.32
CA ILE A 102 43.07 -13.32 -8.95
C ILE A 102 43.50 -14.41 -7.95
N ASP A 103 43.30 -15.68 -8.31
CA ASP A 103 43.93 -16.83 -7.67
C ASP A 103 45.08 -17.31 -8.56
N PRO A 104 46.34 -17.13 -8.14
CA PRO A 104 47.52 -17.38 -8.96
C PRO A 104 47.53 -18.74 -9.65
N VAL A 105 48.08 -18.76 -10.88
CA VAL A 105 48.13 -19.97 -11.72
C VAL A 105 48.83 -21.16 -11.05
N TYR A 106 49.83 -20.91 -10.20
CA TYR A 106 50.54 -21.99 -9.50
C TYR A 106 49.65 -22.70 -8.46
N ASN A 107 48.59 -22.05 -8.00
CA ASN A 107 47.62 -22.59 -7.05
C ASN A 107 46.41 -23.18 -7.80
N SER A 108 45.73 -22.38 -8.62
CA SER A 108 44.44 -22.75 -9.23
C SER A 108 44.55 -23.45 -10.59
N ARG A 109 45.58 -23.09 -11.37
CA ARG A 109 45.68 -23.36 -12.81
C ARG A 109 44.38 -23.02 -13.58
N ASN A 110 43.61 -22.05 -13.10
CA ASN A 110 42.24 -21.81 -13.55
C ASN A 110 42.12 -20.51 -14.35
N ASN A 111 41.66 -20.59 -15.61
CA ASN A 111 41.42 -19.43 -16.48
C ASN A 111 39.92 -19.05 -16.56
N HIS A 112 39.12 -19.42 -15.56
CA HIS A 112 37.73 -18.97 -15.43
C HIS A 112 37.68 -17.44 -15.57
N PRO A 113 36.72 -16.85 -16.31
CA PRO A 113 36.62 -15.40 -16.47
C PRO A 113 36.57 -14.64 -15.13
N HIS A 114 35.92 -15.21 -14.12
CA HIS A 114 35.86 -14.62 -12.77
C HIS A 114 37.19 -14.70 -12.00
N ASN A 115 38.15 -15.52 -12.45
CA ASN A 115 39.50 -15.58 -11.88
C ASN A 115 40.50 -14.64 -12.59
N LEU A 116 40.04 -13.81 -13.53
CA LEU A 116 40.88 -12.96 -14.35
C LEU A 116 40.48 -11.48 -14.23
N ILE A 117 41.48 -10.60 -14.28
CA ILE A 117 41.29 -9.14 -14.26
C ILE A 117 42.31 -8.45 -15.19
N TYR A 118 41.94 -7.32 -15.80
CA TYR A 118 42.80 -6.58 -16.71
C TYR A 118 43.57 -5.48 -15.96
N LEU A 119 44.90 -5.60 -15.87
CA LEU A 119 45.78 -4.68 -15.12
C LEU A 119 46.93 -4.17 -15.99
N CYS A 120 47.37 -2.93 -15.79
CA CYS A 120 48.61 -2.45 -16.41
C CYS A 120 49.82 -3.17 -15.80
N PRO A 121 50.96 -3.26 -16.51
CA PRO A 121 52.15 -3.98 -16.01
C PRO A 121 52.61 -3.51 -14.62
N ASN A 122 52.47 -2.21 -14.33
CA ASN A 122 52.82 -1.64 -13.03
C ASN A 122 51.89 -2.11 -11.90
N CYS A 123 50.57 -2.11 -12.11
CA CYS A 123 49.61 -2.57 -11.11
C CYS A 123 49.64 -4.10 -10.98
N HIS A 124 49.85 -4.82 -12.08
CA HIS A 124 50.05 -6.26 -12.09
C HIS A 124 51.27 -6.66 -11.23
N THR A 125 52.43 -6.01 -11.44
CA THR A 125 53.64 -6.26 -10.63
C THR A 125 53.42 -5.94 -9.15
N LYS A 126 52.71 -4.85 -8.83
CA LYS A 126 52.39 -4.49 -7.43
C LYS A 126 51.51 -5.52 -6.75
N TYR A 127 50.58 -6.10 -7.50
CA TYR A 127 49.70 -7.16 -7.04
C TYR A 127 50.42 -8.50 -6.89
N ASP A 128 51.22 -8.92 -7.88
CA ASP A 128 52.02 -10.17 -7.81
C ASP A 128 52.93 -10.23 -6.59
N ASN A 129 53.49 -9.08 -6.20
CA ASN A 129 54.35 -8.96 -5.02
C ASN A 129 53.58 -8.90 -3.69
N GLN A 130 52.23 -8.90 -3.72
CA GLN A 130 51.32 -8.78 -2.57
C GLN A 130 51.67 -7.65 -1.59
N LYS A 131 52.36 -6.61 -2.08
CA LYS A 131 52.90 -5.53 -1.25
C LYS A 131 51.94 -4.34 -1.17
N TYR A 132 51.04 -4.21 -2.15
CA TYR A 132 50.15 -3.06 -2.31
C TYR A 132 48.68 -3.43 -2.50
N TYR A 133 48.41 -4.64 -3.00
CA TYR A 133 47.05 -5.14 -3.21
C TYR A 133 47.00 -6.60 -2.77
N SER A 134 46.05 -6.92 -1.90
CA SER A 134 45.69 -8.26 -1.49
C SER A 134 44.81 -8.95 -2.54
N ILE A 135 44.67 -10.27 -2.43
CA ILE A 135 43.77 -11.05 -3.29
C ILE A 135 42.32 -10.61 -3.08
N GLU A 136 41.94 -10.33 -1.84
CA GLU A 136 40.61 -9.84 -1.45
C GLU A 136 40.29 -8.50 -2.13
N GLU A 137 41.20 -7.52 -2.07
CA GLU A 137 41.00 -6.22 -2.72
C GLU A 137 40.81 -6.34 -4.24
N ILE A 138 41.59 -7.20 -4.90
CA ILE A 138 41.43 -7.45 -6.34
C ILE A 138 40.10 -8.15 -6.65
N ARG A 139 39.67 -9.08 -5.80
CA ARG A 139 38.38 -9.77 -5.92
C ARG A 139 37.22 -8.79 -5.76
N ASP A 140 37.33 -7.83 -4.85
CA ASP A 140 36.31 -6.80 -4.63
C ASP A 140 36.19 -5.85 -5.85
N ILE A 141 37.32 -5.40 -6.40
CA ILE A 141 37.33 -4.62 -7.65
C ILE A 141 36.65 -5.39 -8.79
N LYS A 142 36.97 -6.68 -8.94
CA LYS A 142 36.34 -7.55 -9.94
C LYS A 142 34.83 -7.64 -9.74
N ASN A 143 34.38 -7.81 -8.49
CA ASN A 143 32.96 -7.93 -8.17
C ASN A 143 32.19 -6.64 -8.49
N GLU A 144 32.74 -5.45 -8.20
CA GLU A 144 32.10 -4.17 -8.51
C GLU A 144 31.96 -3.92 -10.02
N ILE A 145 32.96 -4.33 -10.81
CA ILE A 145 32.90 -4.28 -12.28
C ILE A 145 31.75 -5.18 -12.79
N LEU A 146 31.64 -6.41 -12.30
CA LEU A 146 30.59 -7.34 -12.69
C LEU A 146 29.21 -6.85 -12.26
N LYS A 147 29.09 -6.29 -11.05
CA LYS A 147 27.85 -5.70 -10.52
C LYS A 147 27.33 -4.56 -11.39
N SER A 148 28.21 -3.63 -11.77
CA SER A 148 27.86 -2.51 -12.65
C SER A 148 27.31 -3.00 -14.00
N ARG A 149 27.91 -4.05 -14.57
CA ARG A 149 27.45 -4.66 -15.84
C ARG A 149 26.08 -5.31 -15.72
N MET A 150 25.83 -6.05 -14.63
CA MET A 150 24.51 -6.66 -14.38
C MET A 150 23.42 -5.61 -14.23
N ILE A 151 23.70 -4.48 -13.55
CA ILE A 151 22.74 -3.37 -13.41
C ILE A 151 22.34 -2.80 -14.78
N LEU A 152 23.32 -2.61 -15.68
CA LEU A 152 23.05 -2.13 -17.04
C LEU A 152 22.20 -3.12 -17.86
N TRP A 153 22.43 -4.43 -17.71
CA TRP A 153 21.63 -5.45 -18.39
C TRP A 153 20.20 -5.52 -17.84
N ARG A 154 20.02 -5.35 -16.53
CA ARG A 154 18.70 -5.30 -15.87
C ARG A 154 17.89 -4.07 -16.29
N ALA A 155 18.48 -2.88 -16.23
CA ALA A 155 17.81 -1.63 -16.62
C ALA A 155 17.23 -1.65 -18.05
N LYS A 156 17.88 -2.39 -18.97
CA LYS A 156 17.38 -2.58 -20.34
C LYS A 156 16.19 -3.56 -20.40
N SER A 157 16.19 -4.60 -19.56
CA SER A 157 15.07 -5.53 -19.43
C SER A 157 13.84 -4.83 -18.85
N ASP A 158 14.03 -4.00 -17.82
CA ASP A 158 12.95 -3.34 -17.08
C ASP A 158 12.19 -2.32 -17.95
N LEU A 159 12.88 -1.62 -18.86
CA LEU A 159 12.28 -0.65 -19.77
C LEU A 159 11.38 -1.30 -20.84
N ILE A 160 11.73 -2.51 -21.29
CA ILE A 160 10.90 -3.31 -22.21
C ILE A 160 9.61 -3.75 -21.51
N ASN A 161 9.74 -4.29 -20.31
CA ASN A 161 8.61 -4.77 -19.50
C ASN A 161 7.65 -3.62 -19.15
N SER A 162 8.19 -2.43 -18.88
CA SER A 162 7.40 -1.23 -18.61
C SER A 162 6.56 -0.80 -19.82
N ILE A 163 7.10 -0.84 -21.04
CA ILE A 163 6.35 -0.50 -22.27
C ILE A 163 5.24 -1.52 -22.50
N ILE A 164 5.52 -2.81 -22.32
CA ILE A 164 4.54 -3.88 -22.51
C ILE A 164 3.38 -3.73 -21.50
N SER A 165 3.70 -3.52 -20.22
CA SER A 165 2.72 -3.36 -19.14
C SER A 165 1.79 -2.16 -19.39
N LEU A 166 2.36 -1.01 -19.77
CA LEU A 166 1.58 0.19 -20.10
C LEU A 166 0.67 -0.01 -21.32
N THR A 167 1.11 -0.77 -22.33
CA THR A 167 0.26 -1.08 -23.50
C THR A 167 -0.90 -2.01 -23.15
N MET A 168 -0.71 -2.95 -22.22
CA MET A 168 -1.78 -3.88 -21.81
C MET A 168 -2.84 -3.19 -20.94
N GLU A 169 -2.43 -2.26 -20.08
CA GLU A 169 -3.36 -1.40 -19.34
C GLU A 169 -4.25 -0.58 -20.31
N LEU A 170 -3.68 -0.02 -21.39
CA LEU A 170 -4.47 0.65 -22.45
C LEU A 170 -5.51 -0.28 -23.08
N LYS A 171 -5.15 -1.54 -23.32
CA LYS A 171 -6.05 -2.55 -23.89
C LYS A 171 -7.19 -2.92 -22.93
N SER A 172 -6.89 -3.07 -21.64
CA SER A 172 -7.88 -3.32 -20.58
C SER A 172 -8.91 -2.19 -20.46
N ILE A 173 -8.45 -0.94 -20.38
CA ILE A 173 -9.31 0.25 -20.29
C ILE A 173 -10.28 0.34 -21.46
N ARG A 174 -9.82 0.02 -22.68
CA ARG A 174 -10.67 0.06 -23.87
C ARG A 174 -11.77 -1.01 -23.87
N SER A 175 -11.45 -2.18 -23.35
CA SER A 175 -12.36 -3.34 -23.33
C SER A 175 -13.50 -3.17 -22.31
N ASN A 176 -13.30 -2.32 -21.29
CA ASN A 176 -14.23 -2.07 -20.20
C ASN A 176 -15.12 -0.81 -20.38
N GLN A 177 -15.33 -0.35 -21.62
CA GLN A 177 -16.23 0.76 -21.93
C GLN A 177 -17.72 0.39 -21.78
N ASN A 178 -18.18 0.16 -20.54
CA ASN A 178 -19.60 0.18 -20.20
C ASN A 178 -19.98 1.53 -19.58
N TYR A 179 -21.12 2.06 -20.03
CA TYR A 179 -21.57 3.44 -19.88
C TYR A 179 -21.79 3.88 -18.42
N SER A 180 -20.75 4.46 -17.79
CA SER A 180 -20.90 5.41 -16.65
C SER A 180 -19.63 6.20 -16.28
N THR A 181 -18.47 5.93 -16.87
CA THR A 181 -17.16 6.50 -16.45
C THR A 181 -16.25 6.97 -17.60
N VAL A 182 -16.84 7.39 -18.73
CA VAL A 182 -16.12 7.78 -19.97
C VAL A 182 -15.01 8.83 -19.74
N ASN A 183 -15.23 9.81 -18.85
CA ASN A 183 -14.23 10.86 -18.58
C ASN A 183 -13.00 10.37 -17.81
N ILE A 184 -13.17 9.41 -16.88
CA ILE A 184 -12.07 8.88 -16.06
C ILE A 184 -11.12 8.06 -16.94
N TYR A 185 -11.67 7.21 -17.80
CA TYR A 185 -10.89 6.41 -18.75
C TYR A 185 -10.17 7.27 -19.80
N SER A 186 -10.79 8.36 -20.28
CA SER A 186 -10.13 9.28 -21.21
C SER A 186 -8.90 9.96 -20.57
N GLU A 187 -8.98 10.34 -19.29
CA GLU A 187 -7.87 10.98 -18.58
C GLU A 187 -6.77 9.97 -18.23
N LEU A 188 -7.13 8.73 -17.90
CA LEU A 188 -6.18 7.65 -17.64
C LEU A 188 -5.42 7.26 -18.92
N ASN A 189 -6.10 7.14 -20.07
CA ASN A 189 -5.48 6.92 -21.37
C ASN A 189 -4.44 8.00 -21.70
N LYS A 190 -4.78 9.29 -21.51
CA LYS A 190 -3.83 10.40 -21.72
C LYS A 190 -2.59 10.29 -20.83
N LYS A 191 -2.76 9.87 -19.56
CA LYS A 191 -1.65 9.65 -18.62
C LYS A 191 -0.77 8.49 -19.05
N ILE A 192 -1.34 7.35 -19.42
CA ILE A 192 -0.57 6.18 -19.87
C ILE A 192 0.22 6.51 -21.15
N ILE A 193 -0.42 7.16 -22.14
CA ILE A 193 0.26 7.63 -23.36
C ILE A 193 1.42 8.59 -23.02
N LYS A 194 1.26 9.44 -21.99
CA LYS A 194 2.34 10.33 -21.53
C LYS A 194 3.52 9.56 -20.94
N GLU A 195 3.28 8.50 -20.17
CA GLU A 195 4.35 7.67 -19.61
C GLU A 195 5.05 6.84 -20.69
N ILE A 196 4.30 6.30 -21.67
CA ILE A 196 4.88 5.65 -22.86
C ILE A 196 5.78 6.64 -23.62
N LYS A 197 5.32 7.89 -23.82
CA LYS A 197 6.13 8.96 -24.44
C LYS A 197 7.44 9.23 -23.68
N LYS A 198 7.45 9.12 -22.35
CA LYS A 198 8.68 9.30 -21.56
C LYS A 198 9.63 8.11 -21.72
N ALA A 199 9.11 6.88 -21.60
CA ALA A 199 9.90 5.66 -21.75
C ALA A 199 10.59 5.57 -23.12
N VAL A 200 9.90 5.99 -24.18
CA VAL A 200 10.41 6.00 -25.56
C VAL A 200 11.42 7.13 -25.83
N LYS A 201 11.42 8.21 -25.04
CA LYS A 201 12.34 9.36 -25.19
C LYS A 201 13.70 9.19 -24.51
N VAL A 202 13.89 8.16 -23.68
CA VAL A 202 15.17 7.90 -23.02
C VAL A 202 16.25 7.64 -24.06
N ASP A 203 17.29 8.47 -24.10
CA ASP A 203 18.36 8.38 -25.09
C ASP A 203 19.28 7.19 -24.77
N SER A 204 19.28 6.19 -25.64
CA SER A 204 20.09 4.97 -25.51
C SER A 204 21.51 5.15 -26.07
N SER A 205 21.85 6.35 -26.56
CA SER A 205 23.11 6.62 -27.26
C SER A 205 24.35 6.61 -26.36
N GLU A 206 24.26 7.03 -25.10
CA GLU A 206 25.39 7.00 -24.15
C GLU A 206 25.80 5.57 -23.73
N MET A 207 24.92 4.58 -23.92
CA MET A 207 25.14 3.17 -23.53
C MET A 207 25.69 2.27 -24.67
N ASN A 208 25.79 2.79 -25.90
CA ASN A 208 26.14 2.01 -27.09
C ASN A 208 27.60 1.51 -27.14
N ASN A 209 28.49 2.08 -26.34
CA ASN A 209 29.92 1.72 -26.37
C ASN A 209 30.32 0.55 -25.45
N ILE A 210 29.39 -0.01 -24.65
CA ILE A 210 29.69 -1.04 -23.63
C ILE A 210 28.98 -2.39 -23.88
N LEU A 211 28.16 -2.53 -24.94
CA LEU A 211 27.30 -3.70 -25.22
C LEU A 211 27.63 -4.45 -26.56
N PRO A 212 27.11 -5.67 -26.80
CA PRO A 212 27.42 -6.50 -27.98
C PRO A 212 26.87 -5.92 -29.30
N LYS A 213 27.31 -6.48 -30.45
CA LYS A 213 26.86 -6.04 -31.77
C LYS A 213 25.32 -6.14 -31.94
N HIS A 214 24.71 -4.98 -32.10
CA HIS A 214 23.57 -4.61 -32.97
C HIS A 214 22.19 -5.28 -32.86
N ARG A 215 22.00 -6.60 -32.67
CA ARG A 215 20.69 -7.23 -33.01
C ARG A 215 19.55 -7.18 -31.99
N GLU A 216 19.83 -7.25 -30.69
CA GLU A 216 18.80 -7.03 -29.66
C GLU A 216 18.53 -5.54 -29.41
N ILE A 217 19.46 -4.67 -29.80
CA ILE A 217 19.27 -3.22 -29.82
C ILE A 217 18.38 -2.84 -31.01
N GLU A 218 18.56 -3.46 -32.18
CA GLU A 218 17.72 -3.25 -33.36
C GLU A 218 16.25 -3.61 -33.13
N LYS A 219 15.94 -4.77 -32.54
CA LYS A 219 14.53 -5.16 -32.26
C LYS A 219 13.85 -4.27 -31.21
N TYR A 220 14.60 -3.83 -30.21
CA TYR A 220 14.12 -2.87 -29.21
C TYR A 220 13.90 -1.49 -29.84
N ASN A 221 14.85 -1.04 -30.66
CA ASN A 221 14.72 0.18 -31.44
C ASN A 221 13.55 0.07 -32.42
N GLU A 222 13.27 -1.09 -33.03
CA GLU A 222 12.08 -1.29 -33.88
C GLU A 222 10.77 -1.06 -33.11
N LEU A 223 10.62 -1.61 -31.91
CA LEU A 223 9.43 -1.37 -31.06
C LEU A 223 9.35 0.09 -30.61
N LYS A 224 10.47 0.62 -30.10
CA LYS A 224 10.60 1.99 -29.60
C LYS A 224 10.35 3.03 -30.69
N ASP A 225 10.99 2.89 -31.84
CA ASP A 225 10.89 3.78 -32.99
C ASP A 225 9.53 3.63 -33.69
N GLY A 226 8.99 2.42 -33.75
CA GLY A 226 7.63 2.18 -34.25
C GLY A 226 6.56 2.88 -33.40
N ILE A 227 6.64 2.77 -32.07
CA ILE A 227 5.74 3.50 -31.15
C ILE A 227 5.98 5.01 -31.25
N LYS A 228 7.23 5.47 -31.39
CA LYS A 228 7.57 6.89 -31.55
C LYS A 228 6.93 7.48 -32.81
N GLU A 229 6.99 6.78 -33.94
CA GLU A 229 6.38 7.22 -35.21
C GLU A 229 4.85 7.32 -35.11
N ILE A 230 4.21 6.37 -34.42
CA ILE A 230 2.75 6.39 -34.19
C ILE A 230 2.33 7.59 -33.33
N LEU A 231 3.11 7.90 -32.29
CA LEU A 231 2.84 9.02 -31.38
C LEU A 231 2.97 10.39 -32.06
N GLU A 232 3.61 10.48 -33.24
CA GLU A 232 3.76 11.69 -34.05
C GLU A 232 2.62 11.91 -35.07
N LYS A 233 1.84 10.87 -35.42
CA LYS A 233 0.82 10.91 -36.51
C LYS A 233 -0.64 11.14 -36.08
N HIS A 234 -0.90 11.38 -34.79
CA HIS A 234 -2.14 11.92 -34.17
C HIS A 234 -3.52 11.24 -34.38
N GLU A 235 -3.73 10.29 -35.31
CA GLU A 235 -5.01 9.55 -35.43
C GLU A 235 -4.88 8.06 -35.04
N ASN A 236 -5.85 7.55 -34.25
CA ASN A 236 -5.96 6.15 -33.77
C ASN A 236 -4.69 5.60 -33.09
N THR A 237 -4.03 6.43 -32.29
CA THR A 237 -2.75 6.14 -31.62
C THR A 237 -2.80 4.89 -30.72
N GLU A 238 -3.88 4.67 -29.97
CA GLU A 238 -4.00 3.55 -29.02
C GLU A 238 -4.02 2.18 -29.70
N GLU A 239 -4.88 2.01 -30.72
CA GLU A 239 -4.98 0.76 -31.50
C GLU A 239 -3.65 0.42 -32.18
N GLN A 240 -2.99 1.43 -32.76
CA GLN A 240 -1.72 1.23 -33.45
C GLN A 240 -0.59 0.84 -32.49
N ILE A 241 -0.57 1.40 -31.26
CA ILE A 241 0.37 0.99 -30.20
C ILE A 241 0.13 -0.46 -29.79
N ILE A 242 -1.13 -0.87 -29.59
CA ILE A 242 -1.50 -2.26 -29.27
C ILE A 242 -1.03 -3.19 -30.38
N GLN A 243 -1.34 -2.89 -31.64
CA GLN A 243 -0.97 -3.72 -32.79
C GLN A 243 0.55 -3.86 -32.97
N VAL A 244 1.31 -2.78 -32.80
CA VAL A 244 2.78 -2.83 -32.88
C VAL A 244 3.35 -3.66 -31.73
N THR A 245 2.76 -3.56 -30.53
CA THR A 245 3.19 -4.34 -29.37
C THR A 245 2.84 -5.82 -29.53
N GLU A 246 1.65 -6.17 -30.01
CA GLU A 246 1.25 -7.56 -30.31
C GLU A 246 2.12 -8.18 -31.42
N LYS A 247 2.48 -7.39 -32.43
CA LYS A 247 3.41 -7.80 -33.48
C LYS A 247 4.82 -8.01 -32.92
N TYR A 248 5.25 -7.19 -31.96
CA TYR A 248 6.48 -7.39 -31.23
C TYR A 248 6.43 -8.69 -30.42
N LEU A 249 5.39 -8.91 -29.61
CA LEU A 249 5.20 -10.13 -28.81
C LEU A 249 5.23 -11.40 -29.67
N THR A 250 4.51 -11.39 -30.80
CA THR A 250 4.54 -12.49 -31.79
C THR A 250 5.94 -12.74 -32.33
N LYS A 251 6.71 -11.68 -32.63
CA LYS A 251 8.09 -11.76 -33.13
C LYS A 251 9.10 -12.14 -32.02
N SER A 252 8.86 -11.71 -30.78
CA SER A 252 9.69 -12.03 -29.61
C SER A 252 9.37 -13.39 -29.03
N ARG A 253 8.31 -14.06 -29.53
CA ARG A 253 7.76 -15.32 -29.01
C ARG A 253 7.35 -15.21 -27.54
N GLU A 254 7.05 -14.00 -27.12
CA GLU A 254 6.46 -13.72 -25.84
C GLU A 254 4.95 -13.67 -25.98
N VAL A 255 4.29 -14.14 -24.94
CA VAL A 255 2.85 -14.09 -24.78
C VAL A 255 2.58 -13.39 -23.47
N LEU A 256 1.37 -12.86 -23.34
CA LEU A 256 0.94 -12.33 -22.07
C LEU A 256 0.98 -13.45 -21.03
N CYS A 257 1.48 -13.13 -19.84
CA CYS A 257 1.44 -14.07 -18.73
C CYS A 257 -0.01 -14.53 -18.52
N PRO A 258 -0.28 -15.85 -18.47
CA PRO A 258 -1.66 -16.32 -18.37
C PRO A 258 -2.29 -16.04 -17.00
N LEU A 259 -1.48 -15.73 -15.97
CA LEU A 259 -1.98 -15.34 -14.65
C LEU A 259 -2.35 -13.85 -14.58
N CYS A 260 -1.47 -12.96 -15.04
CA CYS A 260 -1.66 -11.51 -14.90
C CYS A 260 -2.06 -10.77 -16.19
N GLU A 261 -2.19 -11.51 -17.30
CA GLU A 261 -2.62 -11.01 -18.60
C GLU A 261 -1.84 -9.79 -19.12
N GLY A 262 -0.55 -9.68 -18.77
CA GLY A 262 0.29 -8.55 -19.20
C GLY A 262 0.42 -7.42 -18.19
N SER A 263 -0.34 -7.42 -17.10
CA SER A 263 -0.29 -6.35 -16.09
C SER A 263 0.99 -6.37 -15.25
N GLY A 264 1.67 -7.52 -15.19
CA GLY A 264 2.80 -7.74 -14.29
C GLY A 264 2.40 -7.91 -12.82
N THR A 265 1.10 -7.87 -12.49
CA THR A 265 0.62 -7.92 -11.11
C THR A 265 -0.47 -8.97 -10.91
N HIS A 266 -0.46 -9.65 -9.76
CA HIS A 266 -1.49 -10.59 -9.31
C HIS A 266 -1.89 -10.19 -7.90
N ASN A 267 -3.19 -10.00 -7.65
CA ASN A 267 -3.71 -9.53 -6.36
C ASN A 267 -3.00 -8.27 -5.81
N SER A 268 -2.69 -7.31 -6.69
CA SER A 268 -1.97 -6.07 -6.38
C SER A 268 -0.51 -6.23 -5.91
N TRP A 269 0.05 -7.44 -6.02
CA TRP A 269 1.46 -7.74 -5.81
C TRP A 269 2.15 -8.06 -7.13
N GLU A 270 3.48 -8.10 -7.11
CA GLU A 270 4.26 -8.58 -8.26
C GLU A 270 3.80 -9.99 -8.64
N CYS A 271 3.42 -10.19 -9.91
CA CYS A 271 2.88 -11.48 -10.35
C CYS A 271 3.93 -12.59 -10.15
N PRO A 272 3.64 -13.68 -9.43
CA PRO A 272 4.64 -14.71 -9.12
C PRO A 272 5.10 -15.50 -10.35
N VAL A 273 4.23 -15.63 -11.35
CA VAL A 273 4.50 -16.37 -12.59
C VAL A 273 5.47 -15.62 -13.50
N CYS A 274 5.22 -14.33 -13.74
CA CYS A 274 6.07 -13.50 -14.62
C CYS A 274 7.05 -12.59 -13.87
N ARG A 275 6.96 -12.49 -12.54
CA ARG A 275 7.81 -11.64 -11.69
C ARG A 275 7.83 -10.18 -12.12
N GLY A 276 6.62 -9.61 -12.25
CA GLY A 276 6.48 -8.20 -12.62
C GLY A 276 6.71 -7.89 -14.11
N ILE A 277 7.12 -8.87 -14.91
CA ILE A 277 7.46 -8.67 -16.33
C ILE A 277 6.21 -8.45 -17.18
N GLY A 278 5.10 -9.11 -16.84
CA GLY A 278 3.83 -9.09 -17.59
C GLY A 278 3.77 -10.11 -18.72
N THR A 279 4.91 -10.56 -19.25
CA THR A 279 4.99 -11.57 -20.32
C THR A 279 5.69 -12.84 -19.85
N VAL A 280 5.43 -13.93 -20.57
CA VAL A 280 6.14 -15.21 -20.45
C VAL A 280 6.49 -15.71 -21.86
N ASP A 281 7.40 -16.67 -21.96
CA ASP A 281 7.69 -17.35 -23.22
C ASP A 281 6.46 -18.18 -23.66
N CYS A 282 6.14 -18.17 -24.96
CA CYS A 282 5.01 -18.93 -25.50
C CYS A 282 5.12 -20.44 -25.27
N GLU A 283 6.33 -20.98 -25.16
CA GLU A 283 6.57 -22.39 -24.85
C GLU A 283 6.53 -22.69 -23.35
N ALA A 284 6.59 -21.66 -22.50
CA ALA A 284 6.44 -21.81 -21.06
C ALA A 284 4.97 -21.98 -20.66
N ILE A 285 3.99 -21.49 -21.46
CA ILE A 285 2.55 -21.56 -21.15
C ILE A 285 2.15 -22.96 -20.69
N ASP A 286 2.44 -23.99 -21.48
CA ASP A 286 1.96 -25.35 -21.23
C ASP A 286 2.54 -25.97 -19.94
N ASN A 287 3.62 -25.37 -19.41
CA ASN A 287 4.29 -25.83 -18.20
C ASN A 287 4.04 -24.91 -17.00
N ILE A 288 3.29 -23.82 -17.17
CA ILE A 288 2.90 -22.95 -16.07
C ILE A 288 1.70 -23.61 -15.39
N ASP A 289 1.95 -24.15 -14.20
CA ASP A 289 0.87 -24.58 -13.32
C ASP A 289 0.23 -23.35 -12.68
N LEU A 290 -1.03 -23.10 -13.02
CA LEU A 290 -1.83 -22.03 -12.46
C LEU A 290 -2.70 -22.49 -11.30
N ALA A 291 -2.81 -23.80 -11.05
CA ALA A 291 -3.65 -24.35 -9.98
C ALA A 291 -3.34 -23.74 -8.59
N PRO A 292 -2.06 -23.46 -8.23
CA PRO A 292 -1.75 -22.78 -6.97
C PRO A 292 -2.34 -21.37 -6.84
N TYR A 293 -2.58 -20.68 -7.96
CA TYR A 293 -3.05 -19.29 -8.02
C TYR A 293 -4.53 -19.16 -8.41
N GLU A 294 -5.21 -20.30 -8.60
CA GLU A 294 -6.66 -20.32 -8.76
C GLU A 294 -7.32 -19.64 -7.54
N GLN A 295 -8.39 -18.89 -7.81
CA GLN A 295 -9.08 -18.13 -6.77
C GLN A 295 -10.14 -19.00 -6.13
N GLU A 296 -10.00 -19.22 -4.84
CA GLU A 296 -10.97 -19.94 -4.02
C GLU A 296 -11.59 -19.00 -2.99
N GLU A 297 -12.77 -19.34 -2.49
CA GLU A 297 -13.44 -18.54 -1.46
C GLU A 297 -12.53 -18.44 -0.23
N CYS A 298 -12.33 -17.20 0.25
CA CYS A 298 -11.53 -16.96 1.44
C CYS A 298 -12.10 -17.78 2.62
N PRO A 299 -11.30 -18.59 3.32
CA PRO A 299 -11.84 -19.52 4.32
C PRO A 299 -12.38 -18.81 5.57
N LEU A 300 -11.95 -17.55 5.83
CA LEU A 300 -12.46 -16.71 6.90
C LEU A 300 -13.83 -16.10 6.56
N CYS A 301 -13.92 -15.34 5.46
CA CYS A 301 -15.13 -14.59 5.11
C CYS A 301 -16.08 -15.34 4.18
N LYS A 302 -15.67 -16.47 3.59
CA LYS A 302 -16.46 -17.32 2.70
C LYS A 302 -17.04 -16.54 1.51
N GLY A 303 -16.18 -15.79 0.83
CA GLY A 303 -16.56 -15.02 -0.35
C GLY A 303 -17.18 -13.64 -0.08
N THR A 304 -17.53 -13.29 1.17
CA THR A 304 -18.20 -12.00 1.45
C THR A 304 -17.27 -10.80 1.38
N GLY A 305 -15.96 -11.00 1.56
CA GLY A 305 -14.97 -9.92 1.70
C GLY A 305 -14.98 -9.25 3.08
N GLU A 306 -15.90 -9.60 3.97
CA GLU A 306 -16.08 -8.96 5.27
C GLU A 306 -15.99 -9.98 6.43
N HIS A 307 -15.34 -9.57 7.52
CA HIS A 307 -15.26 -10.30 8.78
C HIS A 307 -15.59 -9.35 9.93
N ASN A 308 -16.59 -9.69 10.76
CA ASN A 308 -17.04 -8.85 11.88
C ASN A 308 -17.44 -7.40 11.50
N ASN A 309 -18.07 -7.20 10.33
CA ASN A 309 -18.39 -5.88 9.74
C ASN A 309 -17.14 -5.03 9.41
N TRP A 310 -15.95 -5.65 9.38
CA TRP A 310 -14.71 -5.06 8.90
C TRP A 310 -14.32 -5.70 7.58
N GLU A 311 -13.49 -4.99 6.83
CA GLU A 311 -12.77 -5.58 5.72
C GLU A 311 -12.02 -6.83 6.22
N CYS A 312 -12.23 -7.96 5.54
CA CYS A 312 -11.65 -9.23 5.96
C CYS A 312 -10.10 -9.11 6.00
N PRO A 313 -9.44 -9.41 7.14
CA PRO A 313 -7.99 -9.22 7.28
C PRO A 313 -7.17 -10.17 6.39
N ILE A 314 -7.73 -11.32 6.02
CA ILE A 314 -7.08 -12.31 5.17
C ILE A 314 -7.12 -11.92 3.69
N CYS A 315 -8.31 -11.65 3.15
CA CYS A 315 -8.48 -11.34 1.72
C CYS A 315 -8.58 -9.85 1.39
N ARG A 316 -8.59 -8.97 2.41
CA ARG A 316 -8.66 -7.50 2.26
C ARG A 316 -9.81 -7.04 1.37
N GLY A 317 -11.02 -7.53 1.68
CA GLY A 317 -12.23 -7.15 0.96
C GLY A 317 -12.45 -7.86 -0.38
N VAL A 318 -11.47 -8.63 -0.89
CA VAL A 318 -11.57 -9.29 -2.20
C VAL A 318 -12.57 -10.45 -2.19
N GLY A 319 -12.67 -11.16 -1.07
CA GLY A 319 -13.54 -12.33 -0.90
C GLY A 319 -12.90 -13.66 -1.31
N THR A 320 -11.82 -13.63 -2.10
CA THR A 320 -11.07 -14.83 -2.53
C THR A 320 -9.60 -14.76 -2.11
N VAL A 321 -8.94 -15.91 -2.12
CA VAL A 321 -7.48 -16.06 -1.95
C VAL A 321 -6.94 -17.09 -2.94
N ASP A 322 -5.63 -17.07 -3.17
CA ASP A 322 -4.95 -18.10 -3.96
C ASP A 322 -5.06 -19.47 -3.27
N CYS A 323 -5.32 -20.54 -4.04
CA CYS A 323 -5.40 -21.92 -3.53
C CYS A 323 -4.22 -22.29 -2.62
N GLU A 324 -2.99 -21.96 -3.01
CA GLU A 324 -1.78 -22.27 -2.23
C GLU A 324 -1.74 -21.55 -0.88
N ALA A 325 -2.37 -20.37 -0.78
CA ALA A 325 -2.41 -19.61 0.46
C ALA A 325 -3.40 -20.21 1.49
N ILE A 326 -4.38 -21.02 1.06
CA ILE A 326 -5.39 -21.59 1.96
C ILE A 326 -4.76 -22.44 3.06
N ASP A 327 -3.81 -23.30 2.70
CA ASP A 327 -3.15 -24.20 3.64
C ASP A 327 -2.22 -23.45 4.62
N GLU A 328 -1.79 -22.24 4.28
CA GLU A 328 -0.94 -21.39 5.12
C GLU A 328 -1.74 -20.45 6.04
N ILE A 329 -3.04 -20.26 5.79
CA ILE A 329 -3.89 -19.37 6.58
C ILE A 329 -4.24 -20.05 7.93
N ASP A 330 -3.66 -19.53 9.00
CA ASP A 330 -4.08 -19.86 10.36
C ASP A 330 -5.35 -19.07 10.73
N LEU A 331 -6.45 -19.79 10.93
CA LEU A 331 -7.72 -19.21 11.35
C LEU A 331 -7.91 -19.15 12.87
N ALA A 332 -7.05 -19.81 13.65
CA ALA A 332 -7.18 -19.85 15.10
C ALA A 332 -7.25 -18.45 15.76
N PRO A 333 -6.48 -17.43 15.30
CA PRO A 333 -6.60 -16.07 15.83
C PRO A 333 -7.98 -15.42 15.63
N TYR A 334 -8.69 -15.80 14.56
CA TYR A 334 -9.98 -15.24 14.14
C TYR A 334 -11.19 -16.06 14.59
N GLU A 335 -10.97 -17.11 15.38
CA GLU A 335 -12.06 -17.82 16.05
C GLU A 335 -12.91 -16.84 16.88
N GLN A 336 -14.23 -17.03 16.87
CA GLN A 336 -15.16 -16.09 17.47
C GLN A 336 -15.47 -16.45 18.92
N GLU A 337 -15.16 -15.52 19.82
CA GLU A 337 -15.45 -15.63 21.23
C GLU A 337 -16.44 -14.56 21.69
N GLU A 338 -17.05 -14.76 22.86
CA GLU A 338 -18.01 -13.79 23.38
C GLU A 338 -17.35 -12.44 23.65
N CYS A 339 -17.94 -11.35 23.12
CA CYS A 339 -17.44 -10.01 23.42
C CYS A 339 -17.49 -9.78 24.94
N PRO A 340 -16.36 -9.48 25.60
CA PRO A 340 -16.29 -9.44 27.06
C PRO A 340 -17.06 -8.25 27.66
N LEU A 341 -17.30 -7.19 26.87
CA LEU A 341 -18.09 -6.03 27.28
C LEU A 341 -19.60 -6.30 27.17
N CYS A 342 -20.11 -6.61 25.97
CA CYS A 342 -21.54 -6.70 25.73
C CYS A 342 -22.14 -8.10 25.96
N LYS A 343 -21.31 -9.14 26.02
CA LYS A 343 -21.72 -10.55 26.19
C LYS A 343 -22.76 -10.98 25.14
N ARG A 344 -22.39 -10.90 23.85
CA ARG A 344 -23.24 -11.19 22.68
C ARG A 344 -24.42 -10.26 22.42
N ARG A 345 -24.63 -9.23 23.24
CA ARG A 345 -25.75 -8.28 23.02
C ARG A 345 -25.55 -7.33 21.84
N GLY A 346 -24.31 -7.18 21.34
CA GLY A 346 -23.96 -6.22 20.30
C GLY A 346 -24.07 -4.75 20.72
N THR A 347 -24.57 -4.48 21.93
CA THR A 347 -24.89 -3.14 22.44
C THR A 347 -24.32 -2.93 23.84
N HIS A 348 -23.88 -1.69 24.10
CA HIS A 348 -23.40 -1.20 25.40
C HIS A 348 -24.02 0.18 25.66
N ASN A 349 -24.62 0.39 26.84
CA ASN A 349 -25.34 1.63 27.19
C ASN A 349 -26.35 2.10 26.12
N ASN A 350 -27.14 1.18 25.54
CA ASN A 350 -28.11 1.43 24.46
C ASN A 350 -27.50 2.03 23.18
N ARG A 351 -26.19 1.94 23.02
CA ARG A 351 -25.48 2.25 21.78
C ARG A 351 -24.84 0.98 21.25
N GLU A 352 -24.42 1.04 20.00
CA GLU A 352 -23.58 -0.01 19.42
C GLU A 352 -22.35 -0.24 20.31
N CYS A 353 -22.05 -1.50 20.61
CA CYS A 353 -20.93 -1.84 21.48
C CYS A 353 -19.61 -1.36 20.84
N PRO A 354 -18.79 -0.54 21.51
CA PRO A 354 -17.57 0.01 20.91
C PRO A 354 -16.49 -1.06 20.64
N ILE A 355 -16.53 -2.17 21.39
CA ILE A 355 -15.57 -3.27 21.27
C ILE A 355 -15.89 -4.16 20.06
N CYS A 356 -17.14 -4.64 19.95
CA CYS A 356 -17.54 -5.59 18.90
C CYS A 356 -18.36 -4.97 17.76
N ARG A 357 -18.69 -3.68 17.85
CA ARG A 357 -19.42 -2.91 16.82
C ARG A 357 -20.67 -3.61 16.30
N GLY A 358 -21.57 -3.92 17.24
CA GLY A 358 -22.83 -4.57 16.91
C GLY A 358 -22.78 -6.09 16.74
N VAL A 359 -21.61 -6.68 16.45
CA VAL A 359 -21.49 -8.12 16.12
C VAL A 359 -21.81 -9.03 17.31
N GLY A 360 -21.36 -8.66 18.50
CA GLY A 360 -21.56 -9.43 19.73
C GLY A 360 -20.45 -10.44 20.05
N THR A 361 -19.58 -10.73 19.09
CA THR A 361 -18.36 -11.53 19.25
C THR A 361 -17.12 -10.71 18.89
N VAL A 362 -15.95 -11.21 19.29
CA VAL A 362 -14.64 -10.68 18.91
C VAL A 362 -13.72 -11.84 18.57
N ASP A 363 -12.66 -11.55 17.80
CA ASP A 363 -11.62 -12.51 17.48
C ASP A 363 -10.86 -12.93 18.77
N CYS A 364 -10.55 -14.22 18.90
CA CYS A 364 -9.80 -14.78 20.03
C CYS A 364 -8.53 -13.98 20.35
N GLU A 365 -7.73 -13.64 19.34
CA GLU A 365 -6.48 -12.87 19.52
C GLU A 365 -6.75 -11.43 20.02
N ALA A 366 -7.90 -10.86 19.69
CA ALA A 366 -8.24 -9.51 20.12
C ALA A 366 -8.61 -9.45 21.62
N ILE A 367 -9.04 -10.56 22.24
CA ILE A 367 -9.51 -10.58 23.63
C ILE A 367 -8.47 -10.08 24.61
N ASP A 368 -7.24 -10.60 24.51
CA ASP A 368 -6.17 -10.26 25.44
C ASP A 368 -5.74 -8.79 25.36
N ASN A 369 -6.05 -8.13 24.23
CA ASN A 369 -5.70 -6.73 23.96
C ASN A 369 -6.86 -5.76 24.26
N ILE A 370 -8.04 -6.24 24.62
CA ILE A 370 -9.19 -5.38 24.94
C ILE A 370 -9.05 -4.82 26.36
N ASP A 371 -8.79 -3.51 26.45
CA ASP A 371 -8.89 -2.78 27.71
C ASP A 371 -10.35 -2.44 28.01
N LEU A 372 -10.87 -3.01 29.10
CA LEU A 372 -12.22 -2.77 29.60
C LEU A 372 -12.29 -1.70 30.69
N ALA A 373 -11.15 -1.20 31.18
CA ALA A 373 -11.12 -0.18 32.22
C ALA A 373 -11.93 1.08 31.87
N PRO A 374 -11.89 1.61 30.63
CA PRO A 374 -12.68 2.77 30.24
C PRO A 374 -14.20 2.56 30.33
N TYR A 375 -14.67 1.33 30.10
CA TYR A 375 -16.10 0.98 30.02
C TYR A 375 -16.67 0.43 31.33
N LYS A 376 -15.86 0.41 32.40
CA LYS A 376 -16.33 0.05 33.73
C LYS A 376 -17.43 1.03 34.15
N GLN A 377 -18.50 0.49 34.72
CA GLN A 377 -19.68 1.26 35.09
C GLN A 377 -19.50 1.89 36.47
N GLU A 378 -19.63 3.21 36.53
CA GLU A 378 -19.57 3.99 37.76
C GLU A 378 -20.86 4.80 37.93
N GLU A 379 -21.15 5.22 39.16
CA GLU A 379 -22.34 6.02 39.43
C GLU A 379 -22.32 7.34 38.63
N CYS A 380 -23.45 7.67 37.99
CA CYS A 380 -23.56 8.91 37.23
C CYS A 380 -23.35 10.13 38.15
N PRO A 381 -22.38 11.02 37.86
CA PRO A 381 -21.99 12.10 38.78
C PRO A 381 -23.05 13.19 38.92
N LEU A 382 -23.99 13.33 37.97
CA LEU A 382 -25.10 14.28 38.07
C LEU A 382 -26.21 13.78 39.00
N CYS A 383 -26.61 12.51 38.85
CA CYS A 383 -27.76 11.97 39.58
C CYS A 383 -27.38 11.12 40.80
N ASN A 384 -26.10 10.81 40.99
CA ASN A 384 -25.55 9.92 42.02
C ASN A 384 -26.32 8.59 42.08
N GLY A 385 -26.40 7.90 40.95
CA GLY A 385 -27.08 6.59 40.86
C GLY A 385 -28.62 6.63 40.89
N ARG A 386 -29.25 7.81 41.01
CA ARG A 386 -30.72 7.90 41.09
C ARG A 386 -31.42 7.75 39.73
N GLY A 387 -30.74 8.08 38.63
CA GLY A 387 -31.30 8.09 37.27
C GLY A 387 -32.20 9.29 36.97
N MET A 388 -32.36 10.22 37.91
CA MET A 388 -33.21 11.41 37.77
C MET A 388 -32.46 12.70 38.16
N HIS A 389 -32.75 13.80 37.46
CA HIS A 389 -32.28 15.16 37.76
C HIS A 389 -33.48 16.12 37.65
N ASN A 390 -33.73 16.95 38.66
CA ASN A 390 -34.87 17.89 38.70
C ASN A 390 -36.24 17.27 38.34
N ASN A 391 -36.52 16.09 38.91
CA ASN A 391 -37.75 15.29 38.65
C ASN A 391 -37.97 14.89 37.19
N ARG A 392 -36.93 14.96 36.36
CA ARG A 392 -36.90 14.46 34.99
C ARG A 392 -35.86 13.35 34.89
N GLU A 393 -35.93 12.59 33.80
CA GLU A 393 -34.88 11.63 33.46
C GLU A 393 -33.53 12.35 33.40
N CYS A 394 -32.51 11.79 34.03
CA CYS A 394 -31.20 12.43 34.10
C CYS A 394 -30.63 12.60 32.67
N PRO A 395 -30.26 13.83 32.24
CA PRO A 395 -29.82 14.08 30.88
C PRO A 395 -28.49 13.40 30.53
N ILE A 396 -27.63 13.18 31.54
CA ILE A 396 -26.32 12.55 31.39
C ILE A 396 -26.45 11.03 31.21
N CYS A 397 -27.09 10.33 32.14
CA CYS A 397 -27.20 8.85 32.09
C CYS A 397 -28.48 8.33 31.42
N ARG A 398 -29.44 9.20 31.08
CA ARG A 398 -30.74 8.81 30.49
C ARG A 398 -31.43 7.70 31.28
N GLY A 399 -31.54 7.91 32.60
CA GLY A 399 -32.15 6.94 33.51
C GLY A 399 -31.32 5.70 33.83
N ALA A 400 -30.17 5.46 33.17
CA ALA A 400 -29.35 4.27 33.35
C ALA A 400 -28.65 4.18 34.72
N ARG A 401 -28.60 5.28 35.48
CA ARG A 401 -27.98 5.43 36.81
C ARG A 401 -26.46 5.40 36.83
N THR A 402 -25.84 4.71 35.87
CA THR A 402 -24.40 4.62 35.70
C THR A 402 -23.94 5.24 34.39
N VAL A 403 -22.65 5.53 34.30
CA VAL A 403 -21.93 5.94 33.08
C VAL A 403 -20.61 5.17 33.00
N ASP A 404 -20.01 5.12 31.81
CA ASP A 404 -18.67 4.57 31.63
C ASP A 404 -17.64 5.44 32.37
N CYS A 405 -16.62 4.82 33.00
CA CYS A 405 -15.55 5.51 33.71
C CYS A 405 -14.93 6.63 32.89
N GLU A 406 -14.57 6.36 31.63
CA GLU A 406 -13.96 7.34 30.73
C GLU A 406 -14.90 8.51 30.42
N ALA A 407 -16.21 8.28 30.38
CA ALA A 407 -17.18 9.34 30.12
C ALA A 407 -17.24 10.37 31.26
N ILE A 408 -16.86 10.00 32.49
CA ILE A 408 -16.89 10.91 33.65
C ILE A 408 -16.03 12.14 33.42
N ASP A 409 -14.82 11.96 32.88
CA ASP A 409 -13.88 13.06 32.67
C ASP A 409 -14.35 14.07 31.62
N TYR A 410 -15.28 13.67 30.74
CA TYR A 410 -15.86 14.51 29.69
C TYR A 410 -17.24 15.07 30.04
N ILE A 411 -17.82 14.67 31.18
CA ILE A 411 -19.12 15.20 31.61
C ILE A 411 -18.91 16.58 32.21
N ASP A 412 -19.31 17.61 31.45
CA ASP A 412 -19.43 18.96 31.97
C ASP A 412 -20.69 19.08 32.85
N LEU A 413 -20.47 19.32 34.13
CA LEU A 413 -21.54 19.53 35.11
C LEU A 413 -21.87 21.02 35.32
N GLU A 414 -21.07 21.95 34.77
CA GLU A 414 -21.31 23.39 34.91
C GLU A 414 -22.73 23.80 34.48
N PRO A 415 -23.28 23.32 33.34
CA PRO A 415 -24.64 23.65 32.91
C PRO A 415 -25.73 23.26 33.91
N TYR A 416 -25.50 22.18 34.67
CA TYR A 416 -26.48 21.58 35.59
C TYR A 416 -26.29 21.99 37.05
N LYS A 417 -25.31 22.87 37.32
CA LYS A 417 -25.17 23.48 38.65
C LYS A 417 -26.46 24.19 39.02
N GLN A 418 -26.85 24.02 40.29
CA GLN A 418 -28.09 24.60 40.80
C GLN A 418 -27.84 26.04 41.24
N GLU A 419 -28.50 26.97 40.57
CA GLU A 419 -28.48 28.40 40.90
C GLU A 419 -29.85 28.85 41.37
N GLU A 420 -29.89 29.94 42.14
CA GLU A 420 -31.16 30.50 42.59
C GLU A 420 -32.03 30.88 41.39
N CYS A 421 -33.29 30.47 41.42
CA CYS A 421 -34.23 30.80 40.36
C CYS A 421 -34.34 32.33 40.20
N PRO A 422 -34.10 32.89 39.00
CA PRO A 422 -34.00 34.34 38.81
C PRO A 422 -35.32 35.08 39.05
N LEU A 423 -36.47 34.40 38.86
CA LEU A 423 -37.79 34.96 39.11
C LEU A 423 -38.10 35.02 40.62
N CYS A 424 -38.00 33.88 41.33
CA CYS A 424 -38.40 33.82 42.74
C CYS A 424 -37.28 34.12 43.74
N LYS A 425 -36.02 34.17 43.29
CA LYS A 425 -34.81 34.38 44.09
C LYS A 425 -34.72 33.42 45.27
N GLY A 426 -34.77 32.11 44.97
CA GLY A 426 -34.69 31.04 45.98
C GLY A 426 -35.94 30.83 46.85
N ARG A 427 -37.01 31.63 46.67
CA ARG A 427 -38.23 31.50 47.50
C ARG A 427 -39.13 30.33 47.09
N GLY A 428 -39.06 29.90 45.84
CA GLY A 428 -39.96 28.88 45.26
C GLY A 428 -41.37 29.38 44.98
N MET A 429 -41.66 30.65 45.27
CA MET A 429 -42.97 31.28 45.06
C MET A 429 -42.83 32.59 44.28
N HIS A 430 -43.78 32.83 43.37
CA HIS A 430 -43.94 34.08 42.61
C HIS A 430 -45.41 34.50 42.69
N ASN A 431 -45.66 35.76 43.03
CA ASN A 431 -47.02 36.29 43.18
C ASN A 431 -47.99 35.39 43.98
N ASN A 432 -47.55 34.94 45.16
CA ASN A 432 -48.30 34.06 46.08
C ASN A 432 -48.74 32.72 45.45
N ARG A 433 -48.15 32.32 44.32
CA ARG A 433 -48.30 31.01 43.70
C ARG A 433 -46.96 30.30 43.67
N GLU A 434 -46.99 29.01 43.40
CA GLU A 434 -45.80 28.25 43.06
C GLU A 434 -45.10 28.93 41.88
N CYS A 435 -43.79 29.15 41.98
CA CYS A 435 -43.04 29.85 40.95
C CYS A 435 -43.14 29.09 39.61
N PRO A 436 -43.61 29.71 38.52
CA PRO A 436 -43.83 29.02 37.25
C PRO A 436 -42.53 28.53 36.60
N ILE A 437 -41.41 29.21 36.86
CA ILE A 437 -40.09 28.90 36.32
C ILE A 437 -39.46 27.68 37.03
N CYS A 438 -39.34 27.71 38.35
CA CYS A 438 -38.70 26.62 39.10
C CYS A 438 -39.67 25.57 39.66
N ARG A 439 -40.99 25.77 39.55
CA ARG A 439 -42.04 24.88 40.09
C ARG A 439 -41.78 24.50 41.55
N GLY A 440 -41.57 25.53 42.37
CA GLY A 440 -41.29 25.34 43.81
C GLY A 440 -39.90 24.80 44.16
N ALA A 441 -39.08 24.39 43.19
CA ALA A 441 -37.75 23.81 43.42
C ALA A 441 -36.72 24.80 43.98
N ARG A 442 -37.01 26.11 43.92
CA ARG A 442 -36.18 27.24 44.37
C ARG A 442 -34.92 27.50 43.55
N THR A 443 -34.35 26.46 42.95
CA THR A 443 -33.22 26.52 42.04
C THR A 443 -33.62 26.15 40.62
N VAL A 444 -32.77 26.52 39.68
CA VAL A 444 -32.79 26.05 38.29
C VAL A 444 -31.37 25.68 37.87
N ASP A 445 -31.23 24.90 36.80
CA ASP A 445 -29.93 24.64 36.18
C ASP A 445 -29.33 25.96 35.65
N CYS A 446 -28.03 26.18 35.84
CA CYS A 446 -27.30 27.37 35.35
C CYS A 446 -27.64 27.70 33.89
N GLU A 447 -27.55 26.71 33.00
CA GLU A 447 -27.81 26.90 31.57
C GLU A 447 -29.26 27.34 31.30
N ALA A 448 -30.21 26.89 32.13
CA ALA A 448 -31.60 27.29 31.96
C ALA A 448 -31.82 28.79 32.21
N ILE A 449 -30.97 29.46 33.00
CA ILE A 449 -31.08 30.89 33.32
C ILE A 449 -31.05 31.75 32.06
N ASP A 450 -30.14 31.47 31.14
CA ASP A 450 -29.96 32.26 29.91
C ASP A 450 -31.17 32.16 28.97
N TYR A 451 -31.96 31.09 29.09
CA TYR A 451 -33.16 30.85 28.28
C TYR A 451 -34.46 31.26 28.99
N ILE A 452 -34.39 31.69 30.26
CA ILE A 452 -35.57 32.16 30.99
C ILE A 452 -35.88 33.60 30.56
N ASP A 453 -36.91 33.75 29.73
CA ASP A 453 -37.48 35.06 29.46
C ASP A 453 -38.31 35.53 30.66
N LEU A 454 -37.85 36.61 31.29
CA LEU A 454 -38.53 37.25 32.42
C LEU A 454 -39.48 38.36 31.98
N ALA A 455 -39.48 38.78 30.71
CA ALA A 455 -40.33 39.86 30.21
C ALA A 455 -41.84 39.62 30.43
N PRO A 456 -42.36 38.37 30.31
CA PRO A 456 -43.76 38.07 30.64
C PRO A 456 -44.10 38.31 32.12
N TYR A 457 -43.12 38.15 33.02
CA TYR A 457 -43.26 38.26 34.47
C TYR A 457 -42.85 39.63 35.02
N GLU A 458 -42.57 40.60 34.15
CA GLU A 458 -42.35 41.98 34.56
C GLU A 458 -43.60 42.50 35.27
N GLN A 459 -43.40 43.15 36.42
CA GLN A 459 -44.48 43.59 37.28
C GLN A 459 -45.08 44.90 36.79
N GLU A 460 -46.36 44.89 36.48
CA GLU A 460 -47.13 46.08 36.13
C GLU A 460 -48.14 46.39 37.24
N GLU A 461 -48.50 47.68 37.39
CA GLU A 461 -49.52 48.05 38.37
C GLU A 461 -50.84 47.32 38.08
N CYS A 462 -51.42 46.73 39.12
CA CYS A 462 -52.69 46.02 38.96
C CYS A 462 -53.76 46.99 38.46
N PRO A 463 -54.43 46.71 37.33
CA PRO A 463 -55.35 47.67 36.72
C PRO A 463 -56.61 47.90 37.55
N LEU A 464 -57.00 46.93 38.39
CA LEU A 464 -58.17 47.01 39.26
C LEU A 464 -57.90 47.84 40.54
N CYS A 465 -56.86 47.49 41.30
CA CYS A 465 -56.56 48.17 42.57
C CYS A 465 -55.56 49.33 42.44
N LYS A 466 -54.93 49.50 41.28
CA LYS A 466 -53.92 50.54 40.99
C LYS A 466 -52.81 50.60 42.03
N GLY A 467 -52.25 49.43 42.36
CA GLY A 467 -51.18 49.31 43.37
C GLY A 467 -51.64 49.31 44.83
N THR A 468 -52.90 49.60 45.15
CA THR A 468 -53.37 49.71 46.55
C THR A 468 -53.51 48.36 47.27
N ARG A 469 -53.40 47.24 46.54
CA ARG A 469 -53.53 45.85 47.03
C ARG A 469 -54.92 45.46 47.52
N VAL A 470 -55.84 46.42 47.60
CA VAL A 470 -57.19 46.28 48.14
C VAL A 470 -58.19 46.79 47.11
N HIS A 471 -59.27 46.06 46.90
CA HIS A 471 -60.41 46.49 46.08
C HIS A 471 -61.69 46.23 46.89
N ASN A 472 -62.58 47.23 47.01
CA ASN A 472 -63.81 47.15 47.80
C ASN A 472 -63.60 46.67 49.26
N ASN A 473 -62.55 47.15 49.94
CA ASN A 473 -62.14 46.76 51.32
C ASN A 473 -61.73 45.29 51.51
N TRP A 474 -61.57 44.52 50.43
CA TRP A 474 -61.04 43.16 50.47
C TRP A 474 -59.71 43.09 49.72
N GLU A 475 -58.92 42.05 50.00
CA GLU A 475 -57.72 41.74 49.22
C GLU A 475 -58.07 41.70 47.73
N CYS A 476 -57.36 42.48 46.92
CA CYS A 476 -57.64 42.57 45.49
C CYS A 476 -57.49 41.19 44.86
N ARG A 477 -58.57 40.65 44.27
CA ARG A 477 -58.59 39.28 43.72
C ARG A 477 -57.72 39.11 42.48
N VAL A 478 -57.57 40.18 41.69
CA VAL A 478 -56.77 40.18 40.46
C VAL A 478 -55.28 40.04 40.79
N CYS A 479 -54.76 40.84 41.73
CA CYS A 479 -53.34 40.79 42.12
C CYS A 479 -53.07 40.04 43.43
N ARG A 480 -54.07 39.43 44.06
CA ARG A 480 -53.96 38.66 45.31
C ARG A 480 -53.14 39.38 46.39
N GLY A 481 -53.51 40.64 46.63
CA GLY A 481 -52.89 41.46 47.66
C GLY A 481 -51.46 41.92 47.37
N ILE A 482 -50.90 41.65 46.19
CA ILE A 482 -49.52 42.02 45.83
C ILE A 482 -49.46 43.48 45.34
N GLY A 483 -50.50 43.92 44.64
CA GLY A 483 -50.63 45.28 44.08
C GLY A 483 -50.15 45.39 42.64
N THR A 484 -49.42 44.38 42.16
CA THR A 484 -48.95 44.26 40.77
C THR A 484 -49.40 42.93 40.18
N VAL A 485 -49.43 42.84 38.86
CA VAL A 485 -49.65 41.60 38.11
C VAL A 485 -48.53 41.42 37.08
N ASP A 486 -48.35 40.18 36.62
CA ASP A 486 -47.40 39.91 35.55
C ASP A 486 -47.89 40.56 34.25
N ARG A 487 -46.97 41.13 33.46
CA ARG A 487 -47.29 41.79 32.18
C ARG A 487 -48.11 40.90 31.26
N GLU A 488 -47.80 39.60 31.20
CA GLU A 488 -48.56 38.64 30.40
C GLU A 488 -49.99 38.44 30.92
N GLU A 489 -50.19 38.44 32.24
CA GLU A 489 -51.52 38.30 32.84
C GLU A 489 -52.46 39.46 32.46
N LEU A 490 -51.95 40.67 32.17
CA LEU A 490 -52.76 41.81 31.74
C LEU A 490 -53.59 41.54 30.48
N GLN A 491 -53.10 40.68 29.58
CA GLN A 491 -53.81 40.35 28.34
C GLN A 491 -55.04 39.47 28.59
N PHE A 492 -55.11 38.84 29.77
CA PHE A 492 -56.15 37.88 30.15
C PHE A 492 -57.06 38.42 31.26
N ILE A 493 -56.80 39.63 31.77
CA ILE A 493 -57.63 40.28 32.80
C ILE A 493 -58.75 41.08 32.12
N ASP A 494 -59.98 40.58 32.18
CA ASP A 494 -61.18 41.38 31.86
C ASP A 494 -61.64 42.14 33.11
N ILE A 495 -61.24 43.41 33.21
CA ILE A 495 -61.56 44.28 34.36
C ILE A 495 -63.09 44.41 34.54
N ALA A 496 -63.86 44.36 33.45
CA ALA A 496 -65.32 44.50 33.53
C ALA A 496 -65.98 43.31 34.23
N GLU A 497 -65.31 42.15 34.33
CA GLU A 497 -65.76 41.02 35.13
C GLU A 497 -65.62 41.28 36.64
N PHE A 498 -64.60 42.03 37.05
CA PHE A 498 -64.28 42.29 38.47
C PHE A 498 -64.84 43.61 39.03
N GLU A 499 -65.27 44.53 38.17
CA GLU A 499 -65.98 45.76 38.57
C GLU A 499 -67.48 45.55 38.84
N ARG A 500 -68.03 44.37 38.46
CA ARG A 500 -69.44 44.01 38.65
C ARG A 500 -69.76 43.36 40.01
N GLU A 501 -68.74 43.11 40.84
CA GLU A 501 -68.82 42.59 42.22
C GLU A 501 -68.30 43.61 43.24
#